data_AF-A0A9E3A6B2-F1
#
_entry.id   AF-A0A9E3A6B2-F1
#
_cell.length_a   1.000
_cell.length_b   1.000
_cell.length_c   1.000
_cell.angle_alpha   90.00
_cell.angle_beta   90.00
_cell.angle_gamma   90.00
#
_symmetry.space_group_name_H-M   'P 1'
#
loop_
_entity.id
_entity.type
_entity.pdbx_description
1 polymer ?
#
loop_
_entity_poly.entity_id
_entity_poly.type
_entity_poly.pdbx_seq_one_letter_code
_entity_poly.pdbx_strand_id
1 'polypeptide(L)'
;VPLLNINDVMKEEWNGAPNVLSVDTEGFDLPILRSLDFKRYRPDVIVAETQELGGRHLETDILQFMAQQGYDVRGGSFVNTIFVDRRHLK
;
A
#
# COMPACT_ATOMS: atom_id res chain seq x y z
N VAL A 1 -12.27 9.41 -17.08
CA VAL A 1 -10.86 8.96 -16.98
C VAL A 1 -10.87 7.44 -17.05
N PRO A 2 -10.00 6.77 -17.83
CA PRO A 2 -9.95 5.32 -17.86
C PRO A 2 -9.50 4.75 -16.51
N LEU A 3 -10.04 3.58 -16.13
CA LEU A 3 -9.56 2.83 -14.98
C LEU A 3 -8.36 1.98 -15.41
N LEU A 4 -7.22 2.17 -14.75
CA LEU A 4 -5.97 1.45 -15.03
C LEU A 4 -5.61 0.55 -13.85
N ASN A 5 -4.97 -0.58 -14.13
CA ASN A 5 -4.39 -1.41 -13.09
C ASN A 5 -3.06 -0.80 -12.61
N ILE A 6 -2.81 -0.82 -11.30
CA ILE A 6 -1.59 -0.22 -10.71
C ILE A 6 -0.29 -0.79 -11.31
N ASN A 7 -0.28 -2.06 -11.69
CA ASN A 7 0.89 -2.70 -12.31
C ASN A 7 1.18 -2.15 -13.70
N ASP A 8 0.13 -1.77 -14.46
CA ASP A 8 0.28 -1.18 -15.79
C ASP A 8 0.82 0.25 -15.67
N VAL A 9 0.30 1.02 -14.71
CA VAL A 9 0.83 2.36 -14.38
C VAL A 9 2.31 2.27 -14.01
N MET A 10 2.69 1.31 -13.14
CA MET A 10 4.08 1.13 -12.73
C MET A 10 5.02 0.73 -13.87
N LYS A 11 4.51 -0.13 -14.77
CA LYS A 11 5.23 -0.57 -15.96
C LYS A 11 5.50 0.58 -16.93
N GLU A 12 4.47 1.38 -17.20
CA GLU A 12 4.50 2.42 -18.24
C GLU A 12 5.31 3.64 -17.80
N GLU A 13 5.18 4.05 -16.54
CA GLU A 13 5.80 5.29 -16.04
C GLU A 13 7.23 5.09 -15.52
N TRP A 14 7.53 3.95 -14.88
CA TRP A 14 8.83 3.72 -14.23
C TRP A 14 9.58 2.47 -14.70
N ASN A 15 8.93 1.57 -15.45
CA ASN A 15 9.46 0.24 -15.77
C ASN A 15 9.93 -0.52 -14.49
N GLY A 16 9.25 -0.27 -13.36
CA GLY A 16 9.67 -0.68 -12.01
C GLY A 16 8.74 -0.13 -10.94
N ALA A 17 9.04 -0.41 -9.67
CA ALA A 17 8.28 0.16 -8.55
C ALA A 17 8.86 1.50 -8.09
N PRO A 18 8.02 2.45 -7.68
CA PRO A 18 8.49 3.62 -6.94
C PRO A 18 9.03 3.21 -5.56
N ASN A 19 9.94 4.00 -4.99
CA ASN A 19 10.41 3.76 -3.62
C ASN A 19 9.28 3.93 -2.59
N VAL A 20 8.37 4.87 -2.83
CA VAL A 20 7.22 5.15 -1.97
C VAL A 20 5.95 5.08 -2.81
N LEU A 21 5.00 4.26 -2.39
CA LEU A 21 3.65 4.21 -2.93
C LEU A 21 2.67 4.68 -1.85
N SER A 22 2.02 5.82 -2.07
CA SER A 22 0.89 6.26 -1.24
C SER A 22 -0.40 5.88 -1.94
N VAL A 23 -1.25 5.12 -1.26
CA VAL A 23 -2.60 4.78 -1.69
C VAL A 23 -3.56 5.52 -0.76
N ASP A 24 -4.43 6.30 -1.36
CA ASP A 24 -5.51 7.05 -0.71
C ASP A 24 -6.60 7.19 -1.77
N THR A 25 -7.52 6.23 -1.75
CA THR A 25 -8.50 6.04 -2.83
C THR A 25 -9.93 5.97 -2.32
N GLU A 26 -10.21 6.64 -1.20
CA GLU A 26 -11.55 6.76 -0.62
C GLU A 26 -12.21 5.37 -0.43
N GLY A 27 -11.45 4.41 0.10
CA GLY A 27 -11.91 3.04 0.42
C GLY A 27 -11.53 1.95 -0.60
N PHE A 28 -10.84 2.27 -1.71
CA PHE A 28 -10.37 1.27 -2.68
C PHE A 28 -8.93 0.78 -2.45
N ASP A 29 -8.34 1.15 -1.30
CA ASP A 29 -6.96 0.88 -0.95
C ASP A 29 -6.63 -0.61 -0.93
N LEU A 30 -7.44 -1.42 -0.21
CA LEU A 30 -7.23 -2.86 -0.14
C LEU A 30 -7.36 -3.56 -1.51
N PRO A 31 -8.40 -3.28 -2.34
CA PRO A 31 -8.45 -3.79 -3.72
C PRO A 31 -7.20 -3.47 -4.55
N ILE A 32 -6.69 -2.24 -4.46
CA ILE A 32 -5.49 -1.83 -5.19
C ILE A 32 -4.27 -2.61 -4.68
N LEU A 33 -4.07 -2.67 -3.37
CA LEU A 33 -2.98 -3.43 -2.75
C LEU A 33 -3.04 -4.91 -3.12
N ARG A 34 -4.23 -5.52 -3.14
CA ARG A 34 -4.42 -6.93 -3.57
C ARG A 34 -4.11 -7.16 -5.05
N SER A 35 -4.25 -6.14 -5.88
CA SER A 35 -3.94 -6.21 -7.31
C SER A 35 -2.44 -6.08 -7.61
N LEU A 36 -1.65 -5.54 -6.69
CA LEU A 36 -0.22 -5.29 -6.89
C LEU A 36 0.59 -6.59 -7.00
N ASP A 37 1.43 -6.70 -8.02
CA ASP A 37 2.43 -7.77 -8.14
C ASP A 37 3.66 -7.43 -7.31
N PHE A 38 3.63 -7.79 -6.02
CA PHE A 38 4.74 -7.58 -5.07
C PHE A 38 6.04 -8.32 -5.42
N LYS A 39 6.05 -9.20 -6.44
CA LYS A 39 7.31 -9.81 -6.92
C LYS A 39 7.98 -8.92 -7.95
N ARG A 40 7.20 -8.24 -8.78
CA ARG A 40 7.68 -7.41 -9.89
C ARG A 40 7.76 -5.93 -9.54
N TYR A 41 6.74 -5.42 -8.86
CA TYR A 41 6.61 -4.02 -8.49
C TYR A 41 6.46 -3.91 -6.98
N ARG A 42 7.59 -3.92 -6.27
CA ARG A 42 7.64 -3.91 -4.82
C ARG A 42 8.19 -2.59 -4.28
N PRO A 43 7.33 -1.64 -3.88
CA PRO A 43 7.78 -0.41 -3.24
C PRO A 43 8.52 -0.68 -1.93
N ASP A 44 9.48 0.16 -1.58
CA ASP A 44 10.21 0.07 -0.32
C ASP A 44 9.30 0.47 0.86
N VAL A 45 8.44 1.46 0.60
CA VAL A 45 7.46 1.99 1.55
C VAL A 45 6.08 2.05 0.90
N ILE A 46 5.07 1.58 1.62
CA ILE A 46 3.67 1.72 1.24
C ILE A 46 2.95 2.51 2.33
N VAL A 47 2.17 3.50 1.94
CA VAL A 47 1.26 4.23 2.82
C VAL A 47 -0.15 3.91 2.37
N ALA A 48 -1.02 3.50 3.29
CA ALA A 48 -2.41 3.21 2.99
C ALA A 48 -3.32 3.73 4.11
N GLU A 49 -4.54 4.08 3.74
CA GLU A 49 -5.56 4.41 4.73
C GLU A 49 -5.95 3.15 5.50
N THR A 50 -5.92 3.22 6.84
CA THR A 50 -6.21 2.07 7.71
C THR A 50 -7.22 2.38 8.79
N GLN A 51 -7.68 3.62 8.89
CA GLN A 51 -8.68 4.03 9.85
C GLN A 51 -9.70 4.94 9.16
N GLU A 52 -10.99 4.64 9.33
CA GLU A 52 -12.07 5.47 8.79
C GLU A 52 -12.11 6.85 9.46
N LEU A 53 -12.34 7.90 8.65
CA LEU A 53 -12.49 9.27 9.13
C LEU A 53 -13.70 9.39 10.09
N GLY A 54 -13.44 9.73 11.35
CA GLY A 54 -14.48 9.91 12.37
C GLY A 54 -15.02 8.59 12.98
N GLY A 55 -14.50 7.45 12.53
CA GLY A 55 -14.80 6.13 13.06
C GLY A 55 -13.77 5.65 14.10
N ARG A 56 -14.12 4.57 14.80
CA ARG A 56 -13.15 3.74 15.55
C ARG A 56 -12.76 2.48 14.77
N HIS A 57 -13.23 2.35 13.53
CA HIS A 57 -12.98 1.17 12.72
C HIS A 57 -11.56 1.23 12.18
N LEU A 58 -10.82 0.16 12.43
CA LEU A 58 -9.50 -0.07 11.91
C LEU A 58 -9.64 -1.13 10.81
N GLU A 59 -9.16 -0.82 9.62
CA GLU A 59 -9.10 -1.73 8.48
C GLU A 59 -8.04 -2.80 8.73
N THR A 60 -8.40 -3.77 9.58
CA THR A 60 -7.50 -4.87 9.96
C THR A 60 -7.07 -5.72 8.78
N ASP A 61 -7.86 -5.72 7.70
CA ASP A 61 -7.58 -6.45 6.48
C ASP A 61 -6.36 -5.90 5.75
N ILE A 62 -6.18 -4.58 5.73
CA ILE A 62 -4.99 -3.94 5.15
C ILE A 62 -3.76 -4.29 6.00
N LEU A 63 -3.86 -4.15 7.33
CA LEU A 63 -2.78 -4.49 8.24
C LEU A 63 -2.33 -5.96 8.07
N GLN A 64 -3.30 -6.88 8.05
CA GLN A 64 -3.04 -8.31 7.89
C GLN A 64 -2.45 -8.63 6.52
N PHE A 65 -3.01 -8.05 5.45
CA PHE A 65 -2.52 -8.25 4.10
C PHE A 65 -1.07 -7.77 3.93
N MET A 66 -0.76 -6.56 4.40
CA MET A 66 0.58 -5.99 4.32
C MET A 66 1.61 -6.83 5.09
N ALA A 67 1.24 -7.33 6.28
CA ALA A 67 2.07 -8.25 7.04
C ALA A 67 2.36 -9.56 6.28
N GLN A 68 1.35 -10.12 5.58
CA GLN A 68 1.51 -11.31 4.72
C GLN A 68 2.44 -11.06 3.52
N GLN A 69 2.43 -9.84 2.97
CA GLN A 69 3.34 -9.45 1.89
C GLN A 69 4.76 -9.13 2.37
N GLY A 70 5.02 -9.21 3.68
CA GLY A 70 6.34 -9.01 4.28
C GLY A 70 6.67 -7.54 4.54
N TYR A 71 5.67 -6.72 4.84
CA TYR A 71 5.86 -5.35 5.31
C TYR A 71 5.54 -5.24 6.80
N ASP A 72 6.25 -4.35 7.50
CA ASP A 72 5.99 -4.03 8.91
C ASP A 72 5.59 -2.56 9.07
N VAL A 73 4.74 -2.30 10.06
CA VAL A 73 4.35 -0.93 10.44
C VAL A 73 5.56 -0.20 11.05
N ARG A 74 5.83 1.02 10.57
CA ARG A 74 6.92 1.89 11.05
C ARG A 74 6.51 3.34 11.35
N GLY A 75 5.24 3.66 11.20
CA GLY A 75 4.69 4.97 11.52
C GLY A 75 3.29 5.12 10.98
N GLY A 76 2.74 6.30 11.13
CA GLY A 76 1.41 6.63 10.64
C GLY A 76 1.00 8.04 11.02
N SER A 77 -0.10 8.50 10.43
CA SER A 77 -0.87 9.65 10.88
C SER A 77 -2.08 9.15 11.69
N PHE A 78 -3.14 9.96 11.79
CA PHE A 78 -4.42 9.48 12.36
C PHE A 78 -5.07 8.42 11.47
N VAL A 79 -5.10 8.64 10.16
CA VAL A 79 -5.83 7.78 9.21
C VAL A 79 -4.92 6.81 8.45
N ASN A 80 -3.68 7.23 8.19
CA ASN A 80 -2.74 6.50 7.34
C ASN A 80 -1.74 5.69 8.16
N THR A 81 -1.44 4.48 7.70
CA THR A 81 -0.35 3.66 8.22
C THR A 81 0.80 3.59 7.22
N ILE A 82 2.03 3.72 7.72
CA ILE A 82 3.27 3.58 6.94
C ILE A 82 3.82 2.18 7.15
N PHE A 83 3.90 1.44 6.06
CA PHE A 83 4.43 0.08 5.96
C PHE A 83 5.79 0.10 5.27
N VAL A 84 6.80 -0.57 5.85
CA VAL A 84 8.15 -0.68 5.29
C VAL A 84 8.46 -2.13 4.99
N ASP A 85 9.01 -2.40 3.81
CA ASP A 85 9.44 -3.74 3.42
C ASP A 85 10.48 -4.28 4.42
N ARG A 86 10.27 -5.49 4.95
CA ARG A 86 11.19 -6.15 5.88
C ARG A 86 12.61 -6.27 5.35
N ARG A 87 12.81 -6.24 4.03
CA ARG A 87 14.15 -6.24 3.41
C ARG A 87 15.01 -5.04 3.80
N HIS A 88 14.39 -3.94 4.25
CA HIS A 88 15.08 -2.72 4.70
C HIS A 88 15.20 -2.60 6.22
N LEU A 89 14.64 -3.57 6.95
CA LEU A 89 14.57 -3.58 8.41
C LEU A 89 15.62 -4.57 8.92
N LYS A 90 16.75 -4.02 9.42
CA LYS A 90 17.84 -4.80 10.04
C LYS A 90 17.45 -5.32 11.42
#